data_AF-A0A955XIE9-F1
#
_entry.id   AF-A0A955XIE9-F1
#
_cell.length_a   1.000
_cell.length_b   1.000
_cell.length_c   1.000
_cell.angle_alpha   90.00
_cell.angle_beta   90.00
_cell.angle_gamma   90.00
#
_symmetry.space_group_name_H-M   'P 1'
#
loop_
_entity.id
_entity.type
_entity.pdbx_description
1 polymer ?
#
loop_
_entity_poly.entity_id
_entity_poly.type
_entity_poly.pdbx_seq_one_letter_code
_entity_poly.pdbx_strand_id
1 'polypeptide(L)'
;MLAGAYEGLVGWRYLLRRRRRPQVLLIGLGVLALGVGLTLLGVWLQQRQGGQVSVFDTRSGLPRNIMAAGGGLATFGGCLALFGAFNTVLTVFSAFSAFMVTIGVAEVILVLGVMNGFQGDLRKKIIDTYAHVVVEPAQTGGYIEDYGAVAATARGVEGVVGATPTLSTEVMLSAPSNLAPVVLMGIEPATVG
;
A
#
# COMPACT_ATOMS: atom_id res chain seq x y z
N MET A 1 -14.83 -21.18 -5.85
CA MET A 1 -13.77 -20.17 -5.60
C MET A 1 -13.59 -19.14 -6.74
N LEU A 2 -14.08 -19.36 -7.97
CA LEU A 2 -13.90 -18.42 -9.10
C LEU A 2 -15.01 -17.33 -9.23
N ALA A 3 -16.11 -17.43 -8.49
CA ALA A 3 -17.24 -16.48 -8.60
C ALA A 3 -16.90 -15.07 -8.10
N GLY A 4 -16.23 -14.95 -6.94
CA GLY A 4 -15.86 -13.64 -6.36
C GLY A 4 -14.83 -12.87 -7.19
N ALA A 5 -13.92 -13.60 -7.88
CA ALA A 5 -12.96 -12.99 -8.79
C ALA A 5 -13.67 -12.39 -10.02
N TYR A 6 -14.73 -13.04 -10.51
CA TYR A 6 -15.48 -12.59 -11.68
C TYR A 6 -16.34 -11.35 -11.38
N GLU A 7 -16.98 -11.30 -10.20
CA GLU A 7 -17.76 -10.13 -9.77
C GLU A 7 -16.88 -8.89 -9.53
N GLY A 8 -15.68 -9.07 -8.96
CA GLY A 8 -14.70 -7.99 -8.82
C GLY A 8 -14.23 -7.44 -10.16
N LEU A 9 -14.02 -8.31 -11.15
CA LEU A 9 -13.58 -7.94 -12.50
C LEU A 9 -14.68 -7.20 -13.29
N VAL A 10 -15.95 -7.60 -13.09
CA VAL A 10 -17.12 -6.91 -13.66
C VAL A 10 -17.34 -5.56 -12.98
N GLY A 11 -17.24 -5.48 -11.65
CA GLY A 11 -17.35 -4.24 -10.89
C GLY A 11 -16.26 -3.23 -11.25
N TRP A 12 -15.02 -3.69 -11.38
CA TRP A 12 -13.88 -2.89 -11.85
C TRP A 12 -14.13 -2.29 -13.24
N ARG A 13 -14.66 -3.11 -14.15
CA ARG A 13 -15.00 -2.67 -15.51
C ARG A 13 -16.14 -1.65 -15.52
N TYR A 14 -17.06 -1.73 -14.56
CA TYR A 14 -18.18 -0.79 -14.44
C TYR A 14 -17.74 0.57 -13.88
N LEU A 15 -16.84 0.58 -12.88
CA LEU A 15 -16.25 1.80 -12.33
C LEU A 15 -15.40 2.56 -13.35
N LEU A 16 -14.67 1.84 -14.22
CA LEU A 16 -13.81 2.44 -15.23
C LEU A 16 -14.54 2.89 -16.51
N ARG A 17 -15.83 2.55 -16.70
CA ARG A 17 -16.59 2.96 -17.89
C ARG A 17 -17.18 4.36 -17.80
N ARG A 18 -16.80 5.18 -16.80
CA ARG A 18 -17.18 6.58 -16.77
C ARG A 18 -16.30 7.36 -17.76
N ARG A 19 -16.76 7.42 -19.01
CA ARG A 19 -16.21 8.25 -20.10
C ARG A 19 -16.34 9.73 -19.71
N ARG A 20 -15.52 10.20 -18.76
CA ARG A 20 -15.37 11.63 -18.42
C ARG A 20 -14.59 12.27 -19.57
N ARG A 21 -15.32 12.55 -20.65
CA ARG A 21 -14.82 13.36 -21.75
C ARG A 21 -14.41 14.71 -21.15
N PRO A 22 -13.22 15.25 -21.43
CA PRO A 22 -12.78 16.58 -20.97
C PRO A 22 -13.53 17.67 -21.74
N GLN A 23 -14.86 17.57 -21.82
CA GLN A 23 -15.73 18.45 -22.59
C GLN A 23 -15.56 19.88 -22.10
N VAL A 24 -15.34 20.12 -20.81
CA VAL A 24 -15.14 21.48 -20.28
C VAL A 24 -13.86 22.13 -20.82
N LEU A 25 -12.80 21.34 -21.04
CA LEU A 25 -11.53 21.82 -21.60
C LEU A 25 -11.65 22.07 -23.11
N LEU A 26 -12.33 21.16 -23.84
CA LEU A 26 -12.64 21.32 -25.27
C LEU A 26 -13.61 22.47 -25.55
N ILE A 27 -14.64 22.63 -24.71
CA ILE A 27 -15.61 23.74 -24.77
C ILE A 27 -14.89 25.06 -24.41
N GLY A 28 -14.05 25.07 -23.38
CA GLY A 28 -13.25 26.24 -23.00
C GLY A 28 -12.31 26.69 -24.11
N LEU A 29 -11.57 25.76 -24.72
CA LEU A 29 -10.68 26.05 -25.85
C LEU A 29 -11.45 26.50 -27.10
N GLY A 30 -12.64 25.93 -27.35
CA GLY A 30 -13.54 26.36 -28.42
C GLY A 30 -14.09 27.77 -28.23
N VAL A 31 -14.52 28.12 -27.01
CA VAL A 31 -14.99 29.47 -26.66
C VAL A 31 -13.86 30.49 -26.73
N LEU A 32 -12.65 30.11 -26.30
CA LEU A 32 -11.46 30.96 -26.39
C LEU A 32 -11.08 31.23 -27.85
N ALA A 33 -11.06 30.19 -28.69
CA ALA A 33 -10.81 30.33 -30.13
C ALA A 33 -11.86 31.21 -30.83
N LEU A 34 -13.14 31.08 -30.46
CA LEU A 34 -14.22 31.95 -30.96
C LEU A 34 -14.06 33.41 -30.51
N GLY A 35 -13.72 33.65 -29.24
CA GLY A 35 -13.48 34.99 -28.70
C GLY A 35 -12.31 35.69 -29.38
N VAL A 36 -11.19 34.99 -29.56
CA VAL A 36 -10.02 35.49 -30.30
C VAL A 36 -10.33 35.69 -31.78
N GLY A 37 -11.13 34.80 -32.39
CA GLY A 37 -11.59 34.96 -33.77
C GLY A 37 -12.45 36.21 -33.97
N LEU A 38 -13.36 36.51 -33.04
CA LEU A 38 -14.21 37.71 -33.08
C LEU A 38 -13.42 39.01 -32.90
N THR A 39 -12.40 39.03 -32.02
CA THR A 39 -11.53 40.20 -31.88
C THR A 39 -10.67 40.43 -33.12
N LEU A 40 -10.06 39.38 -33.67
CA LEU A 40 -9.27 39.47 -34.90
C LEU A 40 -10.12 39.88 -36.11
N LEU A 41 -11.35 39.39 -36.22
CA LEU A 41 -12.29 39.78 -37.29
C LEU A 41 -12.67 41.27 -37.18
N GLY A 42 -12.91 41.77 -35.96
CA GLY A 42 -13.16 43.19 -35.72
C GLY A 42 -11.99 44.07 -36.16
N VAL A 43 -10.75 43.65 -35.85
CA VAL A 43 -9.52 44.36 -36.25
C VAL A 43 -9.32 44.32 -37.76
N TRP A 44 -9.55 43.15 -38.38
CA TRP A 44 -9.37 42.96 -39.81
C TRP A 44 -10.39 43.77 -40.63
N LEU A 45 -11.65 43.82 -40.20
CA LEU A 45 -12.68 44.65 -40.84
C LEU A 45 -12.34 46.14 -40.76
N GLN A 46 -11.77 46.59 -39.65
CA GLN A 46 -11.31 47.97 -39.48
C GLN A 46 -10.12 48.30 -40.40
N GLN A 47 -9.18 47.37 -40.58
CA GLN A 47 -8.01 47.58 -41.41
C GLN A 47 -8.31 47.53 -42.92
N ARG A 48 -9.36 46.80 -43.34
CA ARG A 48 -9.80 46.70 -44.74
C ARG A 48 -10.58 47.93 -45.21
N GLN A 49 -11.14 48.72 -44.29
CA GLN A 49 -11.77 50.02 -44.59
C GLN A 49 -10.76 51.16 -44.39
N GLY A 50 -9.82 51.29 -45.33
CA GLY A 50 -8.81 52.36 -45.37
C GLY A 50 -9.35 53.75 -45.76
N GLY A 51 -10.45 54.21 -45.15
CA GLY A 51 -11.02 55.53 -45.39
C GLY A 51 -11.78 56.03 -44.16
N GLN A 52 -11.38 57.18 -43.64
CA GLN A 52 -11.92 57.91 -42.48
C GLN A 52 -13.32 57.48 -42.02
N VAL A 53 -13.40 56.62 -41.00
CA VAL A 53 -14.54 56.65 -40.08
C VAL A 53 -14.13 57.60 -38.96
N SER A 54 -14.42 58.87 -39.18
CA SER A 54 -14.28 59.93 -38.19
C SER A 54 -15.09 59.56 -36.94
N VAL A 55 -14.57 60.00 -35.80
CA VAL A 55 -15.04 59.80 -34.42
C VAL A 55 -16.52 60.20 -34.17
N PHE A 56 -17.25 60.64 -35.19
CA PHE A 56 -18.56 61.32 -35.11
C PHE A 56 -19.77 60.60 -35.70
N ASP A 57 -19.71 59.31 -36.05
CA ASP A 57 -20.95 58.52 -36.27
C ASP A 57 -21.33 57.69 -35.03
N THR A 58 -22.00 58.35 -34.09
CA THR A 58 -22.49 57.80 -32.81
C THR A 58 -23.65 56.81 -32.98
N ARG A 59 -24.15 56.54 -34.19
CA ARG A 59 -25.25 55.57 -34.42
C ARG A 59 -24.81 54.16 -34.80
N SER A 60 -23.57 53.94 -35.23
CA SER A 60 -23.08 52.60 -35.60
C SER A 60 -21.89 52.17 -34.72
N GLY A 61 -22.10 52.07 -33.40
CA GLY A 61 -21.12 51.52 -32.44
C GLY A 61 -20.72 50.05 -32.68
N LEU A 62 -21.08 49.48 -33.83
CA LEU A 62 -20.88 48.10 -34.23
C LEU A 62 -19.42 47.63 -34.10
N PRO A 63 -18.39 48.33 -34.64
CA PRO A 63 -17.03 47.81 -34.59
C PRO A 63 -16.44 47.85 -33.17
N ARG A 64 -16.83 48.83 -32.35
CA ARG A 64 -16.39 48.95 -30.96
C ARG A 64 -17.01 47.88 -30.06
N ASN A 65 -18.30 47.57 -30.28
CA ASN A 65 -19.02 46.54 -29.53
C ASN A 65 -18.53 45.13 -29.87
N ILE A 66 -18.14 44.87 -31.12
CA ILE A 66 -17.59 43.56 -31.55
C ILE A 66 -16.22 43.29 -30.89
N MET A 67 -15.35 44.29 -30.80
CA MET A 67 -14.05 44.13 -30.11
C MET A 67 -14.22 43.93 -28.60
N ALA A 68 -15.11 44.70 -27.96
CA ALA A 68 -15.41 44.56 -26.52
C ALA A 68 -16.04 43.19 -26.20
N ALA A 69 -16.99 42.73 -27.03
CA ALA A 69 -17.65 41.44 -26.87
C ALA A 69 -16.67 40.27 -27.09
N GLY A 70 -15.81 40.33 -28.11
CA GLY A 70 -14.79 39.30 -28.37
C GLY A 70 -13.75 39.19 -27.25
N GLY A 71 -13.31 40.33 -26.71
CA GLY A 71 -12.37 40.38 -25.59
C GLY A 71 -12.93 39.72 -24.33
N GLY A 72 -14.20 40.00 -24.01
CA GLY A 72 -14.91 39.36 -22.90
C GLY A 72 -15.10 37.85 -23.09
N LEU A 73 -15.39 37.41 -24.31
CA LEU A 73 -15.52 35.97 -24.61
C LEU A 73 -14.18 35.23 -24.51
N ALA A 74 -13.08 35.86 -24.93
CA ALA A 74 -11.74 35.28 -24.86
C ALA A 74 -11.27 35.12 -23.40
N THR A 75 -11.49 36.12 -22.55
CA THR A 75 -11.15 36.02 -21.12
C THR A 75 -12.04 34.99 -20.40
N PHE A 76 -13.33 34.97 -20.71
CA PHE A 76 -14.25 33.96 -20.16
C PHE A 76 -13.90 32.54 -20.61
N GLY A 77 -13.54 32.33 -21.88
CA GLY A 77 -13.04 31.05 -22.40
C GLY A 77 -11.71 30.63 -21.76
N GLY A 78 -10.80 31.58 -21.53
CA GLY A 78 -9.56 31.38 -20.78
C GLY A 78 -9.81 30.90 -19.35
N CYS A 79 -10.69 31.58 -18.61
CA CYS A 79 -11.10 31.18 -17.27
C CYS A 79 -11.72 29.78 -17.24
N LEU A 80 -12.58 29.44 -18.21
CA LEU A 80 -13.21 28.12 -18.31
C LEU A 80 -12.18 27.01 -18.59
N ALA A 81 -11.21 27.26 -19.48
CA ALA A 81 -10.15 26.32 -19.79
C ALA A 81 -9.22 26.09 -18.59
N LEU A 82 -8.84 27.15 -17.87
CA LEU A 82 -8.06 27.06 -16.64
C LEU A 82 -8.81 26.29 -15.54
N PHE A 83 -10.11 26.55 -15.39
CA PHE A 83 -10.96 25.82 -14.45
C PHE A 83 -11.06 24.32 -14.80
N GLY A 84 -11.16 23.98 -16.09
CA GLY A 84 -11.14 22.61 -16.58
C GLY A 84 -9.81 21.89 -16.30
N ALA A 85 -8.68 22.58 -16.49
CA ALA A 85 -7.35 22.05 -16.17
C ALA A 85 -7.20 21.81 -14.66
N PHE A 86 -7.63 22.76 -13.83
CA PHE A 86 -7.57 22.66 -12.37
C PHE A 86 -8.34 21.44 -11.83
N ASN A 87 -9.56 21.21 -12.31
CA ASN A 87 -10.36 20.05 -11.89
C ASN A 87 -9.73 18.69 -12.26
N THR A 88 -8.95 18.65 -13.34
CA THR A 88 -8.23 17.44 -13.74
C THR A 88 -7.13 17.10 -12.74
N VAL A 89 -6.38 18.10 -12.26
CA VAL A 89 -5.35 17.94 -11.22
C VAL A 89 -5.95 17.43 -9.91
N LEU A 90 -7.09 17.99 -9.48
CA LEU A 90 -7.77 17.55 -8.26
C LEU A 90 -8.20 16.09 -8.32
N THR A 91 -8.75 15.63 -9.45
CA THR A 91 -9.20 14.24 -9.60
C THR A 91 -8.03 13.26 -9.53
N VAL A 92 -6.88 13.61 -10.10
CA VAL A 92 -5.65 12.79 -10.01
C VAL A 92 -5.18 12.69 -8.56
N PHE A 93 -5.13 13.80 -7.83
CA PHE A 93 -4.73 13.80 -6.43
C PHE A 93 -5.65 12.94 -5.55
N SER A 94 -6.98 13.03 -5.75
CA SER A 94 -7.93 12.19 -5.03
C SER A 94 -7.71 10.69 -5.31
N ALA A 95 -7.35 10.32 -6.54
CA ALA A 95 -7.03 8.93 -6.88
C ALA A 95 -5.74 8.46 -6.17
N PHE A 96 -4.70 9.30 -6.15
CA PHE A 96 -3.48 9.01 -5.41
C PHE A 96 -3.70 8.87 -3.90
N SER A 97 -4.54 9.71 -3.31
CA SER A 97 -4.88 9.62 -1.90
C SER A 97 -5.51 8.27 -1.54
N ALA A 98 -6.49 7.81 -2.31
CA ALA A 98 -7.11 6.50 -2.10
C ALA A 98 -6.11 5.33 -2.28
N PHE A 99 -5.20 5.46 -3.24
CA PHE A 99 -4.13 4.49 -3.47
C PHE A 99 -3.18 4.38 -2.28
N MET A 100 -2.74 5.52 -1.74
CA MET A 100 -1.84 5.55 -0.58
C MET A 100 -2.48 4.95 0.67
N VAL A 101 -3.76 5.25 0.95
CA VAL A 101 -4.46 4.67 2.10
C VAL A 101 -4.53 3.14 1.97
N THR A 102 -4.79 2.62 0.77
CA THR A 102 -4.84 1.17 0.53
C THR A 102 -3.49 0.52 0.84
N ILE A 103 -2.39 1.12 0.40
CA ILE A 103 -1.04 0.63 0.68
C ILE A 103 -0.71 0.71 2.17
N GLY A 104 -1.01 1.83 2.83
CA GLY A 104 -0.72 2.02 4.25
C GLY A 104 -1.46 1.02 5.14
N VAL A 105 -2.72 0.74 4.84
CA VAL A 105 -3.49 -0.29 5.57
C VAL A 105 -2.96 -1.69 5.25
N ALA A 106 -2.55 -1.95 4.00
CA ALA A 106 -1.99 -3.25 3.62
C ALA A 106 -0.68 -3.56 4.36
N GLU A 107 0.19 -2.57 4.58
CA GLU A 107 1.42 -2.73 5.37
C GLU A 107 1.13 -3.20 6.81
N VAL A 108 0.20 -2.52 7.49
CA VAL A 108 -0.16 -2.85 8.88
C VAL A 108 -0.77 -4.26 8.96
N ILE A 109 -1.65 -4.62 8.03
CA ILE A 109 -2.24 -5.96 7.97
C ILE A 109 -1.16 -7.02 7.73
N LEU A 110 -0.17 -6.74 6.87
CA LEU A 110 0.93 -7.67 6.59
C LEU A 110 1.76 -7.97 7.84
N VAL A 111 2.18 -6.94 8.57
CA VAL A 111 2.99 -7.10 9.78
C VAL A 111 2.21 -7.87 10.85
N LEU A 112 0.94 -7.50 11.07
CA LEU A 112 0.06 -8.22 11.99
C LEU A 112 -0.11 -9.68 11.57
N GLY A 113 -0.26 -9.96 10.28
CA GLY A 113 -0.36 -11.32 9.75
C GLY A 113 0.89 -12.16 10.02
N VAL A 114 2.08 -11.60 9.74
CA VAL A 114 3.36 -12.28 9.98
C VAL A 114 3.54 -12.56 11.46
N MET A 115 3.32 -11.56 12.32
CA MET A 115 3.48 -11.73 13.77
C MET A 115 2.50 -12.75 14.33
N ASN A 116 1.23 -12.71 13.93
CA ASN A 116 0.23 -13.68 14.39
C ASN A 116 0.57 -15.11 13.96
N GLY A 117 1.00 -15.30 12.71
CA GLY A 117 1.41 -16.62 12.22
C GLY A 117 2.65 -17.14 12.96
N PHE A 118 3.68 -16.31 13.07
CA PHE A 118 4.94 -16.69 13.70
C PHE A 118 4.81 -16.92 15.20
N GLN A 119 4.02 -16.10 15.90
CA GLN A 119 3.75 -16.27 17.31
C GLN A 119 3.10 -17.62 17.62
N GLY A 120 2.17 -18.07 16.77
CA GLY A 120 1.54 -19.39 16.91
C GLY A 120 2.55 -20.52 16.76
N ASP A 121 3.40 -20.45 15.73
CA ASP A 121 4.40 -21.49 15.44
C ASP A 121 5.48 -21.55 16.53
N LEU A 122 6.02 -20.39 16.95
CA LEU A 122 6.98 -20.33 18.04
C LEU A 122 6.39 -20.82 19.36
N ARG A 123 5.18 -20.38 19.72
CA ARG A 123 4.52 -20.84 20.94
C ARG A 123 4.38 -22.36 20.94
N LYS A 124 3.95 -22.93 19.82
CA LYS A 124 3.82 -24.38 19.68
C LYS A 124 5.17 -25.06 19.83
N LYS A 125 6.20 -24.59 19.11
CA LYS A 125 7.56 -25.17 19.17
C LYS A 125 8.14 -25.14 20.59
N ILE A 126 7.95 -24.04 21.31
CA ILE A 126 8.44 -23.88 22.69
C ILE A 126 7.76 -24.85 23.63
N ILE A 127 6.43 -24.99 23.57
CA ILE A 127 5.67 -25.87 24.50
C ILE A 127 5.89 -27.36 24.15
N ASP A 128 6.07 -27.67 22.87
CA ASP A 128 6.17 -29.06 22.38
C ASP A 128 7.60 -29.63 22.50
N THR A 129 8.64 -28.79 22.46
CA THR A 129 10.04 -29.25 22.45
C THR A 129 10.68 -29.28 23.83
N TYR A 130 10.21 -28.48 24.78
CA TYR A 130 10.81 -28.38 26.12
C TYR A 130 10.10 -29.27 27.15
N ALA A 131 10.88 -29.89 28.03
CA ALA A 131 10.36 -30.59 29.19
C ALA A 131 9.59 -29.61 30.07
N HIS A 132 8.37 -29.98 30.49
CA HIS A 132 7.51 -29.14 31.32
C HIS A 132 8.08 -28.96 32.73
N VAL A 133 8.85 -29.94 33.20
CA VAL A 133 9.54 -29.95 34.50
C VAL A 133 10.95 -30.48 34.28
N VAL A 134 11.94 -29.78 34.82
CA VAL A 134 13.35 -30.20 34.80
C VAL A 134 13.81 -30.42 36.23
N VAL A 135 14.41 -31.58 36.50
CA VAL A 135 14.97 -31.92 37.81
C VAL A 135 16.49 -31.79 37.72
N GLU A 136 17.03 -30.83 38.45
CA GLU A 136 18.47 -30.55 38.52
C GLU A 136 19.04 -30.95 39.90
N PRO A 137 20.33 -31.33 39.97
CA PRO A 137 20.98 -31.62 41.23
C PRO A 137 21.09 -30.35 42.10
N ALA A 138 20.99 -30.52 43.42
CA ALA A 138 21.01 -29.42 44.39
C ALA A 138 22.34 -28.63 44.39
N GLN A 139 23.43 -29.23 43.91
CA GLN A 139 24.72 -28.57 43.74
C GLN A 139 24.90 -28.18 42.27
N THR A 140 25.23 -26.91 42.02
CA THR A 140 25.55 -26.41 40.69
C THR A 140 26.73 -27.18 40.08
N GLY A 141 26.49 -27.85 38.95
CA GLY A 141 27.50 -28.69 38.28
C GLY A 141 27.66 -30.10 38.87
N GLY A 142 26.79 -30.51 39.80
CA GLY A 142 26.72 -31.89 40.29
C GLY A 142 26.10 -32.84 39.26
N TYR A 143 26.23 -34.14 39.51
CA TYR A 143 25.57 -35.20 38.74
C TYR A 143 24.54 -35.91 39.60
N ILE A 144 23.48 -36.44 38.97
CA ILE A 144 22.53 -37.34 39.64
C ILE A 144 23.10 -38.76 39.55
N GLU A 145 23.57 -39.32 40.65
CA GLU A 145 24.20 -40.66 40.65
C GLU A 145 23.19 -41.77 40.33
N ASP A 146 22.03 -41.78 40.98
CA ASP A 146 20.95 -42.76 40.75
C ASP A 146 19.78 -42.12 39.99
N TYR A 147 20.01 -41.82 38.72
CA TYR A 147 18.97 -41.26 37.85
C TYR A 147 17.77 -42.21 37.67
N GLY A 148 17.98 -43.53 37.82
CA GLY A 148 16.95 -44.55 37.67
C GLY A 148 15.88 -44.47 38.76
N ALA A 149 16.30 -44.38 40.03
CA ALA A 149 15.39 -44.22 41.16
C ALA A 149 14.64 -42.88 41.11
N VAL A 150 15.33 -41.80 40.71
CA VAL A 150 14.72 -40.47 40.55
C VAL A 150 13.67 -40.48 39.43
N ALA A 151 14.00 -41.08 38.28
CA ALA A 151 13.06 -41.19 37.17
C ALA A 151 11.84 -42.06 37.52
N ALA A 152 12.03 -43.17 38.25
CA ALA A 152 10.92 -44.01 38.72
C ALA A 152 9.98 -43.25 39.67
N THR A 153 10.55 -42.46 40.59
CA THR A 153 9.78 -41.61 41.51
C THR A 153 9.00 -40.55 40.74
N ALA A 154 9.63 -39.90 39.76
CA ALA A 154 8.97 -38.89 38.94
C ALA A 154 7.80 -39.46 38.12
N ARG A 155 7.94 -40.66 37.53
CA ARG A 155 6.84 -41.34 36.82
C ARG A 155 5.68 -41.75 37.72
N GLY A 156 5.90 -41.90 39.02
CA GLY A 156 4.86 -42.22 39.99
C GLY A 156 3.92 -41.05 40.32
N VAL A 157 4.26 -39.83 39.90
CA VAL A 157 3.45 -38.63 40.15
C VAL A 157 2.30 -38.55 39.14
N GLU A 158 1.09 -38.27 39.63
CA GLU A 158 -0.10 -38.13 38.79
C GLU A 158 0.07 -37.00 37.75
N GLY A 159 -0.17 -37.33 36.48
CA GLY A 159 -0.03 -36.39 35.35
C GLY A 159 1.31 -36.44 34.62
N VAL A 160 2.29 -37.23 35.07
CA VAL A 160 3.57 -37.43 34.36
C VAL A 160 3.38 -38.48 33.26
N VAL A 161 3.52 -38.07 31.99
CA VAL A 161 3.40 -38.94 30.81
C VAL A 161 4.70 -39.72 30.56
N GLY A 162 5.85 -39.08 30.75
CA GLY A 162 7.17 -39.65 30.54
C GLY A 162 8.24 -38.95 31.37
N ALA A 163 9.32 -39.67 31.70
CA ALA A 163 10.49 -39.12 32.37
C ALA A 163 11.74 -39.71 31.74
N THR A 164 12.52 -38.84 31.09
CA THR A 164 13.75 -39.19 30.35
C THR A 164 14.95 -38.49 30.98
N PRO A 165 16.06 -39.19 31.23
CA PRO A 165 17.31 -38.56 31.63
C PRO A 165 17.94 -37.83 30.44
N THR A 166 18.41 -36.60 30.67
CA THR A 166 19.07 -35.79 29.64
C THR A 166 20.40 -35.26 30.13
N LEU A 167 21.44 -35.30 29.30
CA LEU A 167 22.76 -34.73 29.57
C LEU A 167 23.13 -33.74 28.47
N SER A 168 23.44 -32.50 28.82
CA SER A 168 23.91 -31.48 27.85
C SER A 168 25.32 -31.04 28.18
N THR A 169 26.23 -31.12 27.23
CA THR A 169 27.63 -30.70 27.39
C THR A 169 28.10 -29.94 26.15
N GLU A 170 28.92 -28.91 26.35
CA GLU A 170 29.56 -28.20 25.25
C GLU A 170 30.80 -28.97 24.79
N VAL A 171 30.91 -29.23 23.49
CA VAL A 171 32.04 -29.96 22.89
C VAL A 171 32.51 -29.26 21.62
N MET A 172 33.78 -29.47 21.26
CA MET A 172 34.33 -29.01 19.98
C MET A 172 34.21 -30.13 18.95
N LEU A 173 33.42 -29.91 17.90
CA LEU A 173 33.30 -30.85 16.79
C LEU A 173 34.34 -30.49 15.73
N SER A 174 35.24 -31.43 15.45
CA SER A 174 36.30 -31.28 14.45
C SER A 174 35.95 -32.06 13.19
N ALA A 175 35.86 -31.36 12.07
CA ALA A 175 35.75 -31.93 10.73
C ALA A 175 36.99 -31.54 9.90
N PRO A 176 37.33 -32.26 8.82
CA PRO A 176 38.54 -32.00 8.03
C PRO A 176 38.71 -30.56 7.53
N SER A 177 37.61 -29.82 7.39
CA SER A 177 37.59 -28.43 6.91
C SER A 177 37.20 -27.39 7.96
N ASN A 178 36.72 -27.79 9.15
CA ASN A 178 36.19 -26.83 10.13
C ASN A 178 36.16 -27.37 11.57
N LEU A 179 36.42 -26.48 12.52
CA LEU A 179 36.27 -26.70 13.96
C LEU A 179 35.17 -25.78 14.48
N ALA A 180 34.11 -26.35 15.05
CA ALA A 180 32.98 -25.58 15.56
C ALA A 180 32.58 -26.04 16.97
N PRO A 181 32.33 -25.11 17.91
CA PRO A 181 31.70 -25.44 19.18
C PRO A 181 30.25 -25.85 18.94
N VAL A 182 29.82 -26.95 19.58
CA VAL A 182 28.43 -27.42 19.55
C VAL A 182 28.00 -27.87 20.94
N VAL A 183 26.70 -27.78 21.21
CA VAL A 183 26.09 -28.36 22.41
C VAL A 183 25.66 -29.79 22.07
N LEU A 184 26.27 -30.78 22.70
CA LEU A 184 25.89 -32.18 22.58
C LEU A 184 24.83 -32.51 23.63
N MET A 185 23.67 -32.97 23.18
CA MET A 185 22.58 -33.41 24.05
C MET A 185 22.42 -34.93 23.94
N GLY A 186 22.74 -35.64 25.02
CA GLY A 186 22.47 -37.06 25.19
C GLY A 186 21.06 -37.28 25.75
N ILE A 187 20.29 -38.15 25.09
CA ILE A 187 18.96 -38.59 25.52
C ILE A 187 18.88 -40.10 25.41
N GLU A 188 18.08 -40.73 26.27
CA GLU A 188 17.78 -42.15 26.16
C GLU A 188 16.53 -42.36 25.28
N PRO A 189 16.64 -42.85 24.04
CA PRO A 189 15.53 -42.84 23.08
C PRO A 189 14.39 -43.79 23.45
N ALA A 190 14.63 -44.79 24.30
CA ALA A 190 13.61 -45.74 24.74
C ALA A 190 12.63 -45.14 25.77
N THR A 191 13.01 -44.04 26.42
CA THR A 191 12.25 -43.38 27.50
C THR A 191 11.60 -42.08 27.06
N VAL A 192 11.90 -41.58 25.85
CA VAL A 192 11.34 -40.36 25.25
C VAL A 192 9.90 -40.58 24.83
N GLY A 193 8.97 -39.80 25.41
CA GLY A 193 7.52 -39.85 25.15
C GLY A 193 6.74 -39.27 26.32
#